data_AF-A0A7Z7N994-F1
#
_entry.id   AF-A0A7Z7N994-F1
#
_cell.length_a   1.000
_cell.length_b   1.000
_cell.length_c   1.000
_cell.angle_alpha   90.00
_cell.angle_beta   90.00
_cell.angle_gamma   90.00
#
_symmetry.space_group_name_H-M   'P 1'
#
loop_
_entity.id
_entity.type
_entity.pdbx_description
1 polymer ?
#
loop_
_entity_poly.entity_id
_entity_poly.type
_entity_poly.pdbx_seq_one_letter_code
_entity_poly.pdbx_strand_id
1 'polypeptide(L)'
;MTLESGAQIDGEPQTAAPEGDDTGVQKPGNKEARYRVERNEAREALAAAQSQIAALQAREVERLAGGHLSAPRDLLTLSGKTLADLLTDDGDVDPDKVEAVAVEVLAARPGLRPNARLIDPTQGHGSPPGKGHPSFVDLLRA
;
A
#
# COMPACT_ATOMS: atom_id res chain seq x y z
N MET A 1 -13.35 -15.05 67.39
CA MET A 1 -14.02 -15.90 68.38
C MET A 1 -15.52 -15.67 68.20
N THR A 2 -16.36 -16.60 67.75
CA THR A 2 -16.14 -17.98 67.24
C THR A 2 -17.28 -18.32 66.25
N LEU A 3 -17.11 -19.38 65.45
CA LEU A 3 -18.07 -19.87 64.46
C LEU A 3 -19.33 -20.49 65.09
N GLU A 4 -20.47 -20.41 64.38
CA GLU A 4 -21.43 -21.51 64.11
C GLU A 4 -22.09 -21.19 62.75
N SER A 5 -22.17 -22.02 61.70
CA SER A 5 -22.25 -23.49 61.50
C SER A 5 -23.66 -24.08 61.52
N GLY A 6 -24.04 -24.76 60.43
CA GLY A 6 -25.35 -25.36 60.15
C GLY A 6 -25.58 -25.43 58.62
N ALA A 7 -24.88 -26.28 57.86
CA ALA A 7 -25.06 -27.73 57.72
C ALA A 7 -26.31 -28.13 56.89
N GLN A 8 -26.05 -28.55 55.63
CA GLN A 8 -26.55 -29.80 54.98
C GLN A 8 -28.07 -29.96 54.73
N ILE A 9 -28.62 -30.74 53.78
CA ILE A 9 -28.24 -31.61 52.63
C ILE A 9 -29.51 -31.66 51.71
N ASP A 10 -29.57 -32.03 50.42
CA ASP A 10 -28.62 -32.34 49.32
C ASP A 10 -29.44 -32.28 47.98
N GLY A 11 -28.82 -32.40 46.79
CA GLY A 11 -29.59 -32.56 45.54
C GLY A 11 -28.87 -32.32 44.20
N GLU A 12 -28.02 -33.25 43.77
CA GLU A 12 -27.66 -33.45 42.35
C GLU A 12 -28.49 -34.61 41.75
N PRO A 13 -28.57 -34.81 40.41
CA PRO A 13 -28.14 -33.94 39.31
C PRO A 13 -29.28 -33.65 38.29
N GLN A 14 -29.10 -32.66 37.42
CA GLN A 14 -29.64 -32.78 36.06
C GLN A 14 -28.90 -31.95 35.00
N THR A 15 -28.26 -32.68 34.10
CA THR A 15 -27.71 -32.16 32.85
C THR A 15 -28.85 -31.68 31.96
N ALA A 16 -28.92 -30.37 31.71
CA ALA A 16 -29.79 -29.79 30.68
C ALA A 16 -28.91 -29.08 29.65
N ALA A 17 -28.58 -29.79 28.57
CA ALA A 17 -28.09 -29.13 27.37
C ALA A 17 -29.22 -28.24 26.81
N PRO A 18 -28.94 -27.01 26.36
CA PRO A 18 -29.93 -26.23 25.64
C PRO A 18 -30.07 -26.77 24.21
N GLU A 19 -30.85 -27.84 24.04
CA GLU A 19 -31.46 -28.18 22.75
C GLU A 19 -32.52 -27.11 22.42
N GLY A 20 -32.04 -25.95 21.98
CA GLY A 20 -32.82 -24.92 21.35
C GLY A 20 -32.99 -25.24 19.87
N ASP A 21 -34.04 -25.99 19.55
CA ASP A 21 -34.51 -26.23 18.18
C ASP A 21 -35.03 -24.91 17.55
N ASP A 22 -34.11 -24.06 17.05
CA ASP A 22 -34.47 -22.86 16.27
C ASP A 22 -34.94 -23.25 14.87
N THR A 23 -36.19 -23.68 14.81
CA THR A 23 -36.94 -24.04 13.60
C THR A 23 -37.19 -22.83 12.69
N GLY A 24 -36.13 -22.39 11.99
CA GLY A 24 -36.20 -21.93 10.60
C GLY A 24 -36.96 -20.65 10.24
N VAL A 25 -37.64 -19.96 11.16
CA VAL A 25 -38.46 -18.77 10.86
C VAL A 25 -37.80 -17.48 11.33
N GLN A 26 -36.71 -17.11 10.65
CA GLN A 26 -36.05 -15.82 10.81
C GLN A 26 -37.03 -14.65 10.57
N LYS A 27 -37.33 -13.86 11.61
CA LYS A 27 -38.19 -12.67 11.53
C LYS A 27 -37.75 -11.74 10.39
N PRO A 28 -38.67 -11.23 9.53
CA PRO A 28 -38.31 -10.55 8.29
C PRO A 28 -37.44 -9.29 8.48
N GLY A 29 -37.60 -8.57 9.60
CA GLY A 29 -36.76 -7.40 9.93
C GLY A 29 -35.28 -7.72 10.16
N ASN A 30 -34.92 -8.97 10.50
CA ASN A 30 -33.53 -9.36 10.75
C ASN A 30 -32.71 -9.45 9.44
N LYS A 31 -33.35 -9.84 8.32
CA LYS A 31 -32.67 -9.98 7.03
C LYS A 31 -32.32 -8.61 6.42
N GLU A 32 -33.26 -7.68 6.40
CA GLU A 32 -33.02 -6.30 5.92
C GLU A 32 -31.96 -5.57 6.76
N ALA A 33 -31.97 -5.77 8.09
CA ALA A 33 -30.94 -5.21 8.97
C ALA A 33 -29.54 -5.75 8.63
N ARG A 34 -29.41 -7.07 8.39
CA ARG A 34 -28.14 -7.71 8.00
C ARG A 34 -27.64 -7.23 6.64
N TYR A 35 -28.50 -7.19 5.61
CA TYR A 35 -28.11 -6.67 4.29
C TYR A 35 -27.67 -5.20 4.32
N ARG A 36 -28.23 -4.37 5.22
CA ARG A 36 -27.79 -2.99 5.41
C ARG A 36 -26.39 -2.89 6.01
N VAL A 37 -26.07 -3.77 6.96
CA VAL A 37 -24.73 -3.88 7.56
C VAL A 37 -23.73 -4.39 6.51
N GLU A 38 -23.99 -5.55 5.91
CA GLU A 38 -23.16 -6.16 4.86
C GLU A 38 -22.84 -5.18 3.71
N ARG A 39 -23.84 -4.41 3.25
CA ARG A 39 -23.66 -3.37 2.22
C ARG A 39 -22.80 -2.21 2.68
N ASN A 40 -22.88 -1.80 3.94
CA ASN A 40 -22.06 -0.71 4.47
C ASN A 40 -20.60 -1.20 4.65
N GLU A 41 -20.40 -2.38 5.23
CA GLU A 41 -19.09 -3.05 5.34
C GLU A 41 -18.43 -3.23 3.97
N ALA A 42 -19.18 -3.66 2.95
CA ALA A 42 -18.69 -3.78 1.58
C ALA A 42 -18.26 -2.43 0.98
N ARG A 43 -18.96 -1.32 1.29
CA ARG A 43 -18.59 0.03 0.85
C ARG A 43 -17.33 0.55 1.56
N GLU A 44 -17.19 0.26 2.84
CA GLU A 44 -16.01 0.60 3.62
C GLU A 44 -14.79 -0.18 3.15
N ALA A 45 -14.93 -1.48 2.89
CA ALA A 45 -13.89 -2.33 2.32
C ALA A 45 -13.46 -1.85 0.92
N LEU A 46 -14.41 -1.46 0.06
CA LEU A 46 -14.16 -0.89 -1.26
C LEU A 46 -13.35 0.42 -1.14
N ALA A 47 -13.79 1.35 -0.29
CA ALA A 47 -13.08 2.62 -0.08
C ALA A 47 -11.66 2.42 0.48
N ALA A 48 -11.48 1.46 1.39
CA ALA A 48 -10.17 1.09 1.93
C ALA A 48 -9.25 0.50 0.84
N ALA A 49 -9.78 -0.38 -0.02
CA ALA A 49 -9.02 -0.94 -1.14
C ALA A 49 -8.61 0.13 -2.17
N GLN A 50 -9.53 1.03 -2.54
CA GLN A 50 -9.23 2.15 -3.43
C GLN A 50 -8.15 3.08 -2.86
N SER A 51 -8.20 3.38 -1.56
CA SER A 51 -7.18 4.17 -0.87
C SER A 51 -5.80 3.51 -0.89
N GLN A 52 -5.74 2.18 -0.73
CA GLN A 52 -4.49 1.42 -0.85
C GLN A 52 -3.94 1.42 -2.27
N ILE A 53 -4.79 1.21 -3.28
CA ILE A 53 -4.40 1.25 -4.69
C ILE A 53 -3.85 2.63 -5.07
N ALA A 54 -4.54 3.72 -4.71
CA ALA A 54 -4.08 5.08 -4.95
C ALA A 54 -2.73 5.37 -4.27
N ALA A 55 -2.50 4.83 -3.06
CA ALA A 55 -1.22 4.96 -2.35
C ALA A 55 -0.09 4.15 -3.02
N LEU A 56 -0.39 3.02 -3.66
CA LEU A 56 0.59 2.24 -4.44
C LEU A 56 0.91 2.93 -5.77
N GLN A 57 -0.10 3.39 -6.52
CA GLN A 57 0.06 4.17 -7.75
C GLN A 57 0.88 5.44 -7.51
N ALA A 58 0.60 6.19 -6.43
CA ALA A 58 1.39 7.37 -6.08
C ALA A 58 2.87 7.04 -5.80
N ARG A 59 3.17 5.94 -5.10
CA ARG A 59 4.55 5.47 -4.87
C ARG A 59 5.24 5.06 -6.17
N GLU A 60 4.50 4.48 -7.11
CA GLU A 60 5.03 4.08 -8.41
C GLU A 60 5.33 5.29 -9.30
N VAL A 61 4.47 6.31 -9.32
CA VAL A 61 4.75 7.62 -9.92
C VAL A 61 6.00 8.24 -9.29
N GLU A 62 6.12 8.25 -7.95
CA GLU A 62 7.33 8.73 -7.26
C GLU A 62 8.59 7.95 -7.67
N ARG A 63 8.48 6.61 -7.84
CA ARG A 63 9.59 5.74 -8.25
C ARG A 63 10.08 6.06 -9.66
N LEU A 64 9.15 6.21 -10.60
CA LEU A 64 9.44 6.54 -12.01
C LEU A 64 10.03 7.96 -12.12
N ALA A 65 9.37 8.94 -11.49
CA ALA A 65 9.83 10.33 -11.46
C ALA A 65 11.23 10.49 -10.85
N GLY A 66 11.62 9.62 -9.90
CA GLY A 66 12.94 9.62 -9.27
C GLY A 66 14.12 9.36 -10.22
N GLY A 67 13.86 8.84 -11.43
CA GLY A 67 14.87 8.76 -12.50
C GLY A 67 15.27 10.13 -13.07
N HIS A 68 14.38 11.12 -12.97
CA HIS A 68 14.50 12.43 -13.63
C HIS A 68 14.54 13.60 -12.63
N LEU A 69 13.94 13.45 -11.44
CA LEU A 69 13.82 14.51 -10.42
C LEU A 69 14.56 14.14 -9.14
N SER A 70 15.22 15.11 -8.51
CA SER A 70 15.76 14.98 -7.15
C SER A 70 14.69 14.97 -6.05
N ALA A 71 13.52 15.54 -6.33
CA ALA A 71 12.36 15.60 -5.43
C ALA A 71 11.09 15.05 -6.14
N PRO A 72 10.99 13.72 -6.36
CA PRO A 72 9.90 13.15 -7.16
C PRO A 72 8.51 13.27 -6.51
N ARG A 73 8.43 13.39 -5.17
CA ARG A 73 7.17 13.54 -4.44
C ARG A 73 6.42 14.84 -4.79
N ASP A 74 7.15 15.84 -5.28
CA ASP A 74 6.58 17.14 -5.62
C ASP A 74 6.03 17.19 -7.07
N LEU A 75 6.20 16.12 -7.88
CA LEU A 75 5.81 16.12 -9.30
C LEU A 75 4.34 16.51 -9.50
N LEU A 76 3.40 15.92 -8.74
CA LEU A 76 1.97 16.24 -8.86
C LEU A 76 1.68 17.69 -8.46
N THR A 77 2.27 18.15 -7.36
CA THR A 77 2.12 19.52 -6.85
C THR A 77 2.69 20.58 -7.80
N LEU A 78 3.79 20.26 -8.49
CA LEU A 78 4.51 21.21 -9.37
C LEU A 78 4.02 21.22 -10.81
N SER A 79 3.51 20.09 -11.31
CA SER A 79 2.93 19.98 -12.67
C SER A 79 1.47 20.44 -12.75
N GLY A 80 0.78 20.50 -11.61
CA GLY A 80 -0.67 20.73 -11.58
C GLY A 80 -1.49 19.56 -12.14
N LYS A 81 -0.86 18.40 -12.39
CA LYS A 81 -1.51 17.16 -12.83
C LYS A 81 -2.03 16.38 -11.62
N THR A 82 -3.14 15.68 -11.83
CA THR A 82 -3.66 14.71 -10.87
C THR A 82 -3.07 13.33 -11.13
N LEU A 83 -3.24 12.40 -10.17
CA LEU A 83 -2.83 11.00 -10.37
C LEU A 83 -3.51 10.38 -11.59
N ALA A 84 -4.79 10.71 -11.84
CA ALA A 84 -5.57 10.16 -12.96
C ALA A 84 -5.02 10.57 -14.34
N ASP A 85 -4.40 11.74 -14.46
CA ASP A 85 -3.77 12.19 -15.72
C ASP A 85 -2.55 11.34 -16.11
N LEU A 86 -1.98 10.59 -15.15
CA LEU A 86 -0.78 9.76 -15.30
C LEU A 86 -1.10 8.25 -15.36
N LEU A 87 -2.38 7.88 -15.43
CA LEU A 87 -2.79 6.48 -15.57
C LEU A 87 -3.03 6.10 -17.05
N THR A 88 -2.95 4.81 -17.33
CA THR A 88 -3.48 4.18 -18.56
C THR A 88 -5.00 4.06 -18.49
N ASP A 89 -5.65 3.69 -19.60
CA ASP A 89 -7.10 3.42 -19.62
C ASP A 89 -7.49 2.22 -18.73
N ASP A 90 -6.55 1.30 -18.47
CA ASP A 90 -6.69 0.17 -17.54
C ASP A 90 -6.51 0.56 -16.05
N GLY A 91 -6.05 1.79 -15.78
CA GLY A 91 -5.82 2.31 -14.43
C GLY A 91 -4.43 2.02 -13.84
N ASP A 92 -3.49 1.48 -14.63
CA ASP A 92 -2.09 1.34 -14.24
C ASP A 92 -1.32 2.65 -14.45
N VAL A 93 -0.15 2.81 -13.82
CA VAL A 93 0.69 4.01 -14.00
C VAL A 93 1.39 3.97 -15.36
N ASP A 94 1.20 5.01 -16.16
CA ASP A 94 1.79 5.17 -17.49
C ASP A 94 3.20 5.80 -17.37
N PRO A 95 4.29 5.06 -17.71
CA PRO A 95 5.64 5.56 -17.53
C PRO A 95 5.98 6.69 -18.50
N ASP A 96 5.46 6.67 -19.73
CA ASP A 96 5.75 7.66 -20.76
C ASP A 96 5.10 9.01 -20.40
N LYS A 97 3.88 8.98 -19.83
CA LYS A 97 3.22 10.18 -19.28
C LYS A 97 3.98 10.75 -18.08
N VAL A 98 4.48 9.89 -17.18
CA VAL A 98 5.27 10.33 -16.01
C VAL A 98 6.59 10.97 -16.45
N GLU A 99 7.31 10.37 -17.42
CA GLU A 99 8.54 10.96 -17.97
C GLU A 99 8.26 12.31 -18.66
N ALA A 100 7.23 12.40 -19.51
CA ALA A 100 6.88 13.64 -20.20
C ALA A 100 6.60 14.79 -19.21
N VAL A 101 5.84 14.52 -18.14
CA VAL A 101 5.55 15.51 -17.09
C VAL A 101 6.80 15.83 -16.25
N ALA A 102 7.66 14.86 -15.97
CA ALA A 102 8.94 15.11 -15.28
C ALA A 102 9.86 16.02 -16.11
N VAL A 103 9.91 15.83 -17.44
CA VAL A 103 10.67 16.69 -18.37
C VAL A 103 10.08 18.11 -18.43
N GLU A 104 8.75 18.25 -18.43
CA GLU A 104 8.08 19.57 -18.36
C GLU A 104 8.45 20.31 -17.06
N VAL A 105 8.37 19.64 -15.90
CA VAL A 105 8.77 20.19 -14.60
C VAL A 105 10.25 20.55 -14.57
N LEU A 106 11.13 19.74 -15.17
CA LEU A 106 12.56 20.06 -15.30
C LEU A 106 12.83 21.29 -16.18
N ALA A 107 12.09 21.45 -17.28
CA ALA A 107 12.22 22.61 -18.15
C ALA A 107 11.80 23.91 -17.44
N ALA A 108 10.73 23.86 -16.64
CA ALA A 108 10.30 24.97 -15.80
C ALA A 108 11.23 25.23 -14.60
N ARG A 109 11.84 24.17 -14.04
CA ARG A 109 12.64 24.21 -12.80
C ARG A 109 13.92 23.37 -12.93
N PRO A 110 14.96 23.86 -13.63
CA PRO A 110 16.20 23.12 -13.87
C PRO A 110 17.01 22.78 -12.60
N GLY A 111 16.70 23.41 -11.45
CA GLY A 111 17.26 23.06 -10.15
C GLY A 111 16.75 21.75 -9.55
N LEU A 112 15.68 21.15 -10.09
CA LEU A 112 15.14 19.86 -9.65
C LEU A 112 15.78 18.63 -10.32
N ARG A 113 16.84 18.83 -11.10
CA ARG A 113 17.62 17.72 -11.67
C ARG A 113 18.21 16.83 -10.56
N PRO A 114 18.48 15.54 -10.82
CA PRO A 114 19.08 14.67 -9.83
C PRO A 114 20.48 15.19 -9.49
N ASN A 115 20.78 15.31 -8.19
CA ASN A 115 22.08 15.81 -7.76
C ASN A 115 23.17 14.84 -8.21
N ALA A 116 24.03 15.30 -9.13
CA ALA A 116 25.27 14.59 -9.44
C ALA A 116 26.06 14.42 -8.14
N ARG A 117 26.67 13.23 -7.93
CA ARG A 117 27.47 12.99 -6.73
C ARG A 117 28.62 14.00 -6.70
N LEU A 118 28.65 14.88 -5.69
CA LEU A 118 29.78 15.78 -5.43
C LEU A 118 30.94 14.95 -4.87
N ILE A 119 31.62 14.22 -5.75
CA ILE A 119 32.84 13.49 -5.46
C ILE A 119 34.00 14.38 -5.92
N ASP A 120 34.87 14.77 -4.98
CA ASP A 120 36.17 15.33 -5.33
C ASP A 120 37.10 14.18 -5.77
N PRO A 121 37.56 14.14 -7.05
CA PRO A 121 38.46 13.10 -7.51
C PRO A 121 39.82 13.13 -6.81
N THR A 122 40.23 14.28 -6.28
CA THR A 122 41.54 14.48 -5.63
C THR A 122 41.60 13.91 -4.21
N GLN A 123 40.45 13.71 -3.56
CA GLN A 123 40.35 13.07 -2.23
C GLN A 123 40.32 11.54 -2.29
N GLY A 124 40.60 10.93 -3.45
CA GLY A 124 40.60 9.47 -3.62
C GLY A 124 39.21 8.82 -3.61
N HIS A 125 38.12 9.60 -3.45
CA HIS A 125 36.74 9.13 -3.53
C HIS A 125 36.23 8.94 -4.98
N GLY A 126 36.95 9.46 -5.97
CA GLY A 126 36.72 9.16 -7.38
C GLY A 126 37.13 7.73 -7.70
N SER A 127 36.18 6.79 -7.68
CA SER A 127 36.41 5.49 -8.31
C SER A 127 36.71 5.72 -9.80
N PRO A 128 37.83 5.21 -10.35
CA PRO A 128 38.04 5.23 -11.79
C PRO A 128 36.91 4.44 -12.47
N PRO A 129 36.54 4.75 -13.72
CA PRO A 129 35.51 4.02 -14.44
C PRO A 129 35.81 2.53 -14.36
N GLY A 130 34.87 1.77 -13.78
CA GLY A 130 35.10 0.38 -13.41
C GLY A 130 35.55 -0.40 -14.64
N LYS A 131 36.75 -0.99 -14.58
CA LYS A 131 37.20 -1.94 -15.59
C LYS A 131 36.13 -3.03 -15.65
N GLY A 132 35.49 -3.17 -16.82
CA GLY A 132 34.38 -4.11 -17.00
C GLY A 132 34.77 -5.47 -16.44
N HIS A 133 33.94 -6.03 -15.55
CA HIS A 133 34.18 -7.36 -15.01
C HIS A 133 34.26 -8.35 -16.18
N PRO A 134 35.21 -9.30 -16.18
CA PRO A 134 35.34 -10.27 -17.25
C PRO A 134 34.02 -11.02 -17.41
N SER A 135 33.46 -10.93 -18.61
CA SER A 135 32.21 -11.59 -18.96
C SER A 135 32.46 -13.05 -19.30
N PHE A 136 31.38 -13.85 -19.34
CA PHE A 136 31.47 -15.22 -19.81
C PHE A 136 31.97 -15.33 -21.27
N VAL A 137 31.83 -14.27 -22.08
CA VAL A 137 32.36 -14.19 -23.44
C VAL A 137 33.88 -14.06 -23.46
N ASP A 138 34.47 -13.39 -22.47
CA ASP A 138 35.92 -13.22 -22.37
C ASP A 138 36.62 -14.53 -21.98
N LEU A 139 35.92 -15.41 -21.26
CA LEU A 139 36.36 -16.78 -20.96
C LEU A 139 36.46 -17.69 -22.20
N LEU A 140 35.64 -17.45 -23.24
CA LEU A 140 35.62 -18.22 -24.48
C LEU A 140 36.59 -17.68 -25.55
N ARG A 141 37.33 -16.60 -25.25
CA ARG A 141 38.32 -15.97 -26.15
C ARG A 141 39.78 -16.12 -25.69
N ALA A 142 40.01 -16.91 -24.64
CA ALA A 142 41.32 -17.22 -24.07
C ALA A 142 41.94 -18.48 -24.71
#